data_AF-A0A966SJQ2-F1
#
_entry.id   AF-A0A966SJQ2-F1
#
_cell.length_a   1.000
_cell.length_b   1.000
_cell.length_c   1.000
_cell.angle_alpha   90.00
_cell.angle_beta   90.00
_cell.angle_gamma   90.00
#
_symmetry.space_group_name_H-M   'P 1'
#
loop_
_entity.id
_entity.type
_entity.pdbx_description
1 polymer ?
#
loop_
_entity_poly.entity_id
_entity_poly.type
_entity_poly.pdbx_seq_one_letter_code
_entity_poly.pdbx_strand_id
1 'polypeptide(L)' 'LRRYPQADDPVPYALADYNAGRGHVLRWDQGAAATNSQQFLAQMTFPGTRRYIETVVKRRERYREEFPPPTP' A
#
# COMPACT_ATOMS: atom_id res chain seq x y z
N LEU A 1 -7.51 6.51 3.73
CA LEU A 1 -7.05 6.35 2.33
C LEU A 1 -7.30 7.56 1.43
N ARG A 2 -7.90 8.65 1.95
CA ARG A 2 -8.21 9.90 1.22
C ARG A 2 -7.06 10.56 0.44
N ARG A 3 -5.81 10.19 0.72
CA ARG A 3 -4.61 10.75 0.09
C ARG A 3 -4.29 10.17 -1.29
N TYR A 4 -4.73 8.94 -1.58
CA TYR A 4 -4.50 8.25 -2.85
C TYR A 4 -5.83 7.86 -3.50
N PRO A 5 -6.74 8.82 -3.80
CA PRO A 5 -8.09 8.49 -4.24
C PRO A 5 -8.14 7.89 -5.65
N GLN A 6 -7.10 8.11 -6.46
CA GLN A 6 -6.99 7.58 -7.82
C GLN A 6 -6.29 6.21 -7.92
N ALA A 7 -5.75 5.70 -6.82
CA ALA A 7 -5.09 4.39 -6.81
C ALA A 7 -6.13 3.26 -6.80
N ASP A 8 -5.88 2.22 -7.58
CA ASP A 8 -6.68 0.99 -7.60
C ASP A 8 -6.76 0.31 -6.22
N ASP A 9 -5.63 0.29 -5.49
CA ASP A 9 -5.56 0.02 -4.06
C ASP A 9 -4.72 1.10 -3.36
N PRO A 10 -5.33 1.97 -2.54
CA PRO A 10 -4.58 3.00 -1.82
C PRO A 10 -3.84 2.48 -0.58
N VAL A 11 -4.04 1.23 -0.16
CA VAL A 11 -3.42 0.67 1.06
C VAL A 11 -1.89 0.58 0.97
N PRO A 12 -1.29 0.05 -0.11
CA PRO A 12 0.17 0.01 -0.28
C PRO A 12 0.85 1.38 -0.13
N TYR A 13 0.27 2.42 -0.73
CA TYR A 13 0.79 3.79 -0.65
C TYR A 13 0.76 4.34 0.77
N ALA A 14 -0.33 4.10 1.50
CA ALA A 14 -0.46 4.54 2.89
C ALA A 14 0.52 3.81 3.83
N LEU A 15 0.73 2.51 3.63
CA LEU A 15 1.71 1.73 4.38
C LEU A 15 3.15 2.15 4.04
N ALA A 16 3.43 2.48 2.78
CA ALA A 16 4.71 3.04 2.37
C ALA A 16 4.96 4.43 3.00
N ASP A 17 3.94 5.29 3.04
CA ASP A 17 4.00 6.60 3.72
C ASP A 17 4.39 6.43 5.19
N TYR A 18 3.82 5.43 5.86
CA TYR A 18 4.12 5.10 7.26
C TYR A 18 5.53 4.53 7.46
N ASN A 19 5.95 3.58 6.61
CA ASN A 19 7.19 2.83 6.82
C ASN A 19 8.45 3.53 6.25
N ALA A 20 8.33 4.17 5.08
CA ALA A 20 9.46 4.76 4.36
C ALA A 20 9.39 6.30 4.26
N GLY A 21 8.26 6.90 4.66
CA GLY A 21 8.07 8.35 4.62
C GLY A 21 7.70 8.89 3.24
N ARG A 22 6.97 10.00 3.25
CA ARG A 22 6.35 10.59 2.05
C ARG A 22 7.33 10.94 0.92
N GLY A 23 8.54 11.37 1.25
CA GLY A 23 9.55 11.71 0.24
C GLY A 23 9.95 10.52 -0.63
N HIS A 24 9.98 9.30 -0.07
CA HIS A 24 10.24 8.09 -0.84
C HIS A 24 9.02 7.67 -1.67
N VAL A 25 7.82 7.74 -1.09
CA VAL A 25 6.58 7.43 -1.79
C VAL A 25 6.42 8.28 -3.05
N LEU A 26 6.63 9.60 -2.96
CA LEU A 26 6.54 10.49 -4.12
C LEU A 26 7.52 10.13 -5.24
N ARG A 27 8.65 9.48 -4.94
CA ARG A 27 9.59 9.01 -5.97
C ARG A 27 9.13 7.72 -6.66
N TRP A 28 8.42 6.84 -5.94
CA TRP A 28 7.91 5.58 -6.48
C TRP A 28 6.51 5.72 -7.11
N ASP A 29 5.77 6.76 -6.73
CA ASP A 29 4.41 7.09 -7.17
C ASP A 29 4.40 7.90 -8.48
N GLN A 30 5.17 7.46 -9.47
CA GLN A 30 5.36 8.17 -10.75
C GLN A 30 4.87 7.36 -11.95
N GLY A 31 4.37 8.06 -12.97
CA GLY A 31 3.84 7.45 -14.18
C GLY A 31 2.68 6.49 -13.88
N ALA A 32 2.75 5.26 -14.39
CA ALA A 32 1.71 4.25 -14.16
C ALA A 32 1.53 3.88 -12.68
N ALA A 33 2.57 4.04 -11.85
CA ALA A 33 2.48 3.80 -10.41
C ALA A 33 1.57 4.81 -9.70
N ALA A 34 1.20 5.93 -10.32
CA ALA A 34 0.26 6.91 -9.75
C ALA A 34 -1.14 6.35 -9.49
N THR A 35 -1.52 5.30 -10.24
CA THR A 35 -2.85 4.70 -10.18
C THR A 35 -2.84 3.18 -10.06
N ASN A 36 -1.69 2.54 -10.29
CA ASN A 36 -1.53 1.08 -10.26
C ASN A 36 -0.60 0.66 -9.12
N SER A 37 -1.17 0.06 -8.08
CA SER A 37 -0.48 -0.41 -6.88
C SER A 37 0.59 -1.46 -7.16
N GLN A 38 0.42 -2.32 -8.17
CA GLN A 38 1.42 -3.31 -8.55
C GLN A 38 2.65 -2.65 -9.18
N GLN A 39 2.43 -1.65 -10.04
CA GLN A 39 3.52 -0.84 -10.60
C GLN A 39 4.22 -0.03 -9.50
N PHE A 40 3.46 0.52 -8.54
CA PHE A 40 4.02 1.19 -7.38
C PHE A 40 4.95 0.26 -6.58
N LEU A 41 4.49 -0.95 -6.22
CA LEU A 41 5.30 -1.95 -5.53
C LEU A 41 6.54 -2.37 -6.34
N ALA A 42 6.44 -2.43 -7.67
CA ALA A 42 7.55 -2.75 -8.55
C ALA A 42 8.60 -1.63 -8.62
N GLN A 43 8.20 -0.36 -8.54
CA GLN A 43 9.09 0.80 -8.55
C GLN A 43 9.79 1.06 -7.20
N MET A 44 9.35 0.41 -6.12
CA MET A 44 9.96 0.58 -4.80
C MET A 44 11.42 0.10 -4.79
N THR A 45 12.32 1.01 -4.43
CA THR A 45 13.74 0.72 -4.29
C THR A 45 14.10 0.13 -2.92
N PHE A 46 13.15 0.12 -1.97
CA PHE A 46 13.35 -0.41 -0.62
C PHE A 46 12.70 -1.79 -0.48
N PRO A 47 13.46 -2.89 -0.64
CA PRO A 47 12.89 -4.24 -0.61
C PRO A 47 12.29 -4.61 0.75
N GLY A 48 12.85 -4.07 1.85
CA GLY A 48 12.31 -4.27 3.20
C GLY A 48 10.91 -3.66 3.37
N THR A 49 10.70 -2.43 2.90
CA THR A 49 9.39 -1.76 2.91
C THR A 49 8.39 -2.52 2.04
N ARG A 50 8.79 -2.99 0.85
CA ARG A 50 7.92 -3.80 0.00
C ARG A 50 7.45 -5.08 0.71
N ARG A 51 8.39 -5.85 1.29
CA ARG A 51 8.06 -7.06 2.04
C ARG A 51 7.16 -6.77 3.25
N TYR A 52 7.38 -5.66 3.94
CA TYR A 52 6.51 -5.21 5.03
C TYR A 52 5.07 -5.00 4.56
N ILE A 53 4.88 -4.26 3.45
CA ILE A 53 3.55 -4.00 2.86
C ILE A 53 2.87 -5.31 2.47
N GLU A 54 3.54 -6.18 1.70
CA GLU A 54 3.02 -7.47 1.28
C GLU A 54 2.59 -8.33 2.50
N THR A 55 3.38 -8.32 3.57
CA THR A 55 3.07 -9.06 4.80
C THR A 55 1.83 -8.51 5.51
N VAL A 56 1.72 -7.19 5.63
CA VAL A 56 0.58 -6.54 6.31
C VAL A 56 -0.71 -6.72 5.52
N VAL A 57 -0.68 -6.55 4.19
CA VAL A 57 -1.85 -6.75 3.32
C VAL A 57 -2.35 -8.18 3.41
N LYS A 58 -1.44 -9.18 3.30
CA LYS A 58 -1.79 -10.59 3.45
C LYS A 58 -2.41 -10.92 4.82
N ARG A 59 -1.85 -10.36 5.90
CA ARG A 59 -2.41 -10.57 7.25
C ARG A 59 -3.77 -9.91 7.41
N ARG A 60 -3.98 -8.74 6.82
CA ARG A 60 -5.25 -8.01 6.86
C ARG A 60 -6.39 -8.80 6.21
N GLU A 61 -6.12 -9.50 5.11
CA GLU A 61 -7.10 -10.39 4.47
C GLU A 61 -7.55 -11.48 5.45
N ARG A 62 -6.60 -12.17 6.07
CA ARG A 62 -6.89 -13.16 7.12
C ARG A 62 -7.68 -12.58 8.30
N TYR A 63 -7.30 -11.40 8.79
CA TYR A 63 -8.03 -10.78 9.90
C TYR A 63 -9.45 -10.36 9.55
N ARG A 64 -9.74 -10.04 8.29
CA ARG A 64 -11.12 -9.74 7.85
C ARG A 64 -11.99 -10.98 7.83
N GLU A 65 -11.42 -12.15 7.59
CA GLU A 65 -12.12 -13.42 7.68
C GLU A 65 -12.36 -13.83 9.13
N GLU A 66 -11.34 -13.67 9.99
CA GLU A 66 -11.40 -14.06 11.41
C GLU A 66 -12.22 -13.08 12.27
N PHE A 67 -12.14 -11.79 11.94
CA PHE A 67 -12.85 -10.70 12.61
C PHE A 67 -13.65 -9.90 11.57
N PRO A 68 -14.79 -10.44 11.10
CA PRO A 68 -15.63 -9.71 10.15
C PRO A 68 -16.06 -8.38 10.76
N PRO A 69 -16.18 -7.31 9.94
CA PRO A 69 -16.67 -6.04 10.43
C PRO A 69 -18.05 -6.23 11.08
N PRO A 70 -18.35 -5.52 12.17
CA PRO A 70 -19.67 -5.59 12.79
C PRO A 70 -20.74 -5.27 11.75
N THR A 71 -21.81 -6.06 11.75
CA THR A 71 -22.95 -5.85 10.87
C THR A 71 -23.60 -4.51 11.24
N PRO A 72 -23.87 -3.62 10.28
CA PRO A 72 -24.47 -2.31 10.55
C PRO A 72 -25.86 -2.41 11.17
#